data_AF-A0A354CTC7-F1
#
_entry.id   AF-A0A354CTC7-F1
#
_cell.length_a   1.000
_cell.length_b   1.000
_cell.length_c   1.000
_cell.angle_alpha   90.00
_cell.angle_beta   90.00
_cell.angle_gamma   90.00
#
_symmetry.space_group_name_H-M   'P 1'
#
loop_
_entity.id
_entity.type
_entity.pdbx_description
1 polymer ?
#
loop_
_entity_poly.entity_id
_entity_poly.type
_entity_poly.pdbx_seq_one_letter_code
_entity_poly.pdbx_strand_id
1 'polypeptide(L)'
;MIWRRIFLQLKCLRFFSLVPPMVLFAVTSLIFVPMIQLSGATEEVYGLLLNYFQTITPIFSVWWTIFISREYVENNGNELLYMFKPRTLLREYLILFALYMFLALIVFFVLSFVFPSFMLEYIRIFCICLMFFGITYTVLYITSSVTLSFMIVLVFSIVNMTMYGESPNAVLYHSTQPFEPSVIGTVCIPQFIIGVIFIIVGYIANKRYIKYR
;
A
#
# COMPACT_ATOMS: atom_id res chain seq x y z
N MET A 1 5.96 5.54 23.96
CA MET A 1 5.88 6.91 23.41
C MET A 1 5.49 6.94 21.92
N ILE A 2 6.02 6.05 21.06
CA ILE A 2 5.71 6.05 19.61
C ILE A 2 4.27 5.65 19.28
N TRP A 3 3.71 4.63 19.94
CA TRP A 3 2.31 4.21 19.77
C TRP A 3 1.30 5.33 20.08
N ARG A 4 1.57 6.12 21.12
CA ARG A 4 0.74 7.28 21.46
C ARG A 4 0.74 8.32 20.33
N ARG A 5 1.87 8.50 19.62
CA ARG A 5 1.95 9.42 18.48
C ARG A 5 1.18 8.90 17.28
N ILE A 6 1.35 7.63 16.93
CA ILE A 6 0.61 7.01 15.81
C ILE A 6 -0.90 7.08 16.07
N PHE A 7 -1.32 6.79 17.30
CA PHE A 7 -2.72 6.93 17.69
C PHE A 7 -3.23 8.36 17.52
N LEU A 8 -2.44 9.37 17.93
CA LEU A 8 -2.79 10.78 17.73
C LEU A 8 -2.85 11.15 16.25
N GLN A 9 -1.90 10.68 15.42
CA GLN A 9 -1.90 10.91 13.97
C GLN A 9 -3.14 10.32 13.30
N LEU A 10 -3.50 9.07 13.64
CA LEU A 10 -4.74 8.46 13.15
C LEU A 10 -5.99 9.20 13.65
N LYS A 11 -5.96 9.69 14.90
CA LYS A 11 -7.06 10.49 15.46
C LYS A 11 -7.21 11.84 14.74
N CYS A 12 -6.12 12.47 14.33
CA CYS A 12 -6.14 13.72 13.54
C CYS A 12 -6.86 13.52 12.20
N LEU A 13 -6.67 12.38 11.55
CA LEU A 13 -7.34 12.03 10.30
C LEU A 13 -8.86 11.79 10.46
N ARG A 14 -9.37 11.61 11.67
CA ARG A 14 -10.81 11.35 11.96
C ARG A 14 -11.34 10.21 11.09
N PHE A 15 -12.40 10.47 10.30
CA PHE A 15 -13.03 9.50 9.41
C PHE A 15 -12.07 8.93 8.35
N PHE A 16 -11.12 9.73 7.85
CA PHE A 16 -10.16 9.29 6.83
C PHE A 16 -9.21 8.19 7.33
N SER A 17 -9.05 8.04 8.65
CA SER A 17 -8.27 6.94 9.23
C SER A 17 -8.95 5.58 9.06
N LEU A 18 -10.28 5.54 9.01
CA LEU A 18 -11.06 4.32 8.92
C LEU A 18 -11.24 3.83 7.48
N VAL A 19 -10.93 4.66 6.48
CA VAL A 19 -11.17 4.31 5.07
C VAL A 19 -10.41 3.05 4.65
N PRO A 20 -9.08 2.89 4.87
CA PRO A 20 -8.37 1.66 4.49
C PRO A 20 -8.95 0.37 5.09
N PRO A 21 -9.18 0.26 6.42
CA PRO A 21 -9.78 -0.94 6.97
C PRO A 21 -11.23 -1.13 6.50
N MET A 22 -12.03 -0.06 6.37
CA MET A 22 -13.40 -0.20 5.88
C MET A 22 -13.44 -0.74 4.46
N VAL A 23 -12.63 -0.22 3.53
CA VAL A 23 -12.59 -0.71 2.15
C VAL A 23 -12.12 -2.16 2.10
N LEU A 24 -11.10 -2.51 2.89
CA LEU A 24 -10.59 -3.87 2.97
C LEU A 24 -11.65 -4.85 3.50
N PHE A 25 -12.26 -4.57 4.67
CA PHE A 25 -13.19 -5.52 5.29
C PHE A 25 -14.62 -5.46 4.73
N ALA A 26 -15.16 -4.27 4.46
CA ALA A 26 -16.54 -4.12 4.00
C ALA A 26 -16.71 -4.68 2.60
N VAL A 27 -15.76 -4.43 1.69
CA VAL A 27 -15.88 -4.98 0.34
C VAL A 27 -15.71 -6.50 0.34
N THR A 28 -14.73 -7.05 1.08
CA THR A 28 -14.59 -8.51 1.21
C THR A 28 -15.84 -9.15 1.81
N SER A 29 -16.40 -8.57 2.87
CA SER A 29 -17.54 -9.18 3.58
C SER A 29 -18.88 -8.97 2.87
N LEU A 30 -19.12 -7.80 2.26
CA LEU A 30 -20.42 -7.47 1.67
C LEU A 30 -20.55 -7.94 0.22
N ILE A 31 -19.45 -8.00 -0.53
CA ILE A 31 -19.49 -8.36 -1.95
C ILE A 31 -19.09 -9.82 -2.13
N PHE A 32 -17.92 -10.21 -1.60
CA PHE A 32 -17.34 -11.50 -1.94
C PHE A 32 -17.89 -12.67 -1.13
N VAL A 33 -18.27 -12.48 0.14
CA VAL A 33 -18.89 -13.57 0.93
C VAL A 33 -20.23 -14.02 0.32
N PRO A 34 -21.19 -13.12 -0.02
CA PRO A 34 -22.42 -13.54 -0.69
C PRO A 34 -22.16 -14.16 -2.06
N MET A 35 -21.18 -13.64 -2.82
CA MET A 35 -20.82 -14.19 -4.12
C MET A 35 -20.31 -15.63 -4.02
N ILE A 36 -19.46 -15.93 -3.04
CA ILE A 36 -18.99 -17.30 -2.76
C ILE A 36 -20.15 -18.20 -2.33
N GLN A 37 -21.10 -17.69 -1.54
CA GLN A 37 -22.26 -18.46 -1.09
C GLN A 37 -23.23 -18.79 -2.22
N LEU A 38 -23.41 -17.87 -3.19
CA LEU A 38 -24.35 -18.04 -4.30
C LEU A 38 -23.75 -18.83 -5.47
N SER A 39 -22.52 -18.52 -5.86
CA SER A 39 -21.87 -19.09 -7.05
C SER A 39 -20.90 -20.23 -6.72
N GLY A 40 -20.57 -20.43 -5.45
CA GLY A 40 -19.51 -21.35 -5.02
C GLY A 40 -18.10 -20.76 -5.16
N ALA A 41 -17.11 -21.54 -4.74
CA ALA A 41 -15.69 -21.20 -4.86
C ALA A 41 -15.16 -21.58 -6.27
N THR A 42 -15.52 -20.80 -7.28
CA THR A 42 -15.10 -21.02 -8.68
C THR A 42 -13.81 -20.26 -9.03
N GLU A 43 -13.15 -20.64 -10.12
CA GLU A 43 -11.97 -19.94 -10.64
C GLU A 43 -12.28 -18.48 -11.05
N GLU A 44 -13.50 -18.22 -11.51
CA GLU A 44 -13.95 -16.86 -11.84
C GLU A 44 -14.00 -15.95 -10.60
N VAL A 45 -14.56 -16.48 -9.50
CA VAL A 45 -14.61 -15.76 -8.21
C VAL A 45 -13.20 -15.52 -7.67
N TYR A 46 -12.31 -16.51 -7.81
CA TYR A 46 -10.89 -16.38 -7.48
C TYR A 46 -10.23 -15.24 -8.26
N GLY A 47 -10.39 -15.22 -9.59
CA GLY A 47 -9.79 -14.19 -10.46
C GLY A 47 -10.31 -12.78 -10.15
N LEU A 48 -11.60 -12.64 -9.85
CA LEU A 48 -12.22 -11.37 -9.45
C LEU A 48 -11.70 -10.87 -8.10
N LEU A 49 -11.60 -11.75 -7.10
CA LEU A 49 -11.00 -11.43 -5.81
C LEU A 49 -9.54 -10.97 -5.99
N LEU A 50 -8.78 -11.71 -6.80
CA LEU A 50 -7.37 -11.41 -7.02
C LEU A 50 -7.19 -10.06 -7.71
N ASN A 51 -7.97 -9.77 -8.76
CA ASN A 51 -7.99 -8.48 -9.44
C ASN A 51 -8.31 -7.33 -8.45
N TYR A 52 -9.35 -7.52 -7.63
CA TYR A 52 -9.74 -6.55 -6.62
C TYR A 52 -8.60 -6.25 -5.65
N PHE A 53 -7.99 -7.27 -5.06
CA PHE A 53 -6.93 -7.05 -4.09
C PHE A 53 -5.64 -6.51 -4.72
N GLN A 54 -5.28 -6.94 -5.93
CA GLN A 54 -4.12 -6.39 -6.64
C GLN A 54 -4.31 -4.91 -6.99
N THR A 55 -5.55 -4.46 -7.23
CA THR A 55 -5.84 -3.06 -7.56
C THR A 55 -5.95 -2.18 -6.30
N ILE A 56 -6.77 -2.61 -5.35
CA ILE A 56 -7.17 -1.79 -4.20
C ILE A 56 -6.10 -1.81 -3.10
N THR A 57 -5.52 -2.97 -2.80
CA THR A 57 -4.61 -3.11 -1.65
C THR A 57 -3.39 -2.20 -1.74
N PRO A 58 -2.69 -2.08 -2.88
CA PRO A 58 -1.53 -1.20 -3.00
C PRO A 58 -1.87 0.28 -2.80
N ILE A 59 -3.01 0.76 -3.32
CA ILE A 59 -3.46 2.15 -3.16
C ILE A 59 -3.72 2.44 -1.67
N PHE A 60 -4.47 1.57 -0.99
CA PHE A 60 -4.82 1.80 0.40
C PHE A 60 -3.66 1.54 1.38
N SER A 61 -2.65 0.77 0.97
CA SER A 61 -1.42 0.55 1.76
C SER A 61 -0.65 1.84 2.04
N VAL A 62 -0.73 2.82 1.14
CA VAL A 62 -0.05 4.11 1.26
C VAL A 62 -0.95 5.23 1.75
N TRP A 63 -2.24 4.96 1.94
CA TRP A 63 -3.26 5.96 2.31
C TRP A 63 -2.88 6.72 3.57
N TRP A 64 -2.62 6.02 4.67
CA TRP A 64 -2.23 6.67 5.92
C TRP A 64 -0.94 7.47 5.78
N THR A 65 0.05 6.94 5.05
CA THR A 65 1.31 7.64 4.78
C THR A 65 1.05 8.96 4.07
N ILE A 66 0.23 8.97 3.02
CA ILE A 66 -0.11 10.15 2.22
C ILE A 66 -0.85 11.19 3.08
N PHE A 67 -1.94 10.79 3.73
CA PHE A 67 -2.79 11.74 4.45
C PHE A 67 -2.14 12.28 5.72
N ILE A 68 -1.36 11.47 6.44
CA ILE A 68 -0.58 11.95 7.59
C ILE A 68 0.50 12.92 7.10
N SER A 69 1.18 12.59 6.00
CA SER A 69 2.21 13.46 5.43
C SER A 69 1.71 14.85 5.04
N ARG A 70 0.42 15.01 4.74
CA ARG A 70 -0.19 16.33 4.48
C ARG A 70 0.02 17.31 5.63
N GLU A 71 -0.10 16.84 6.87
CA GLU A 71 0.10 17.67 8.04
C GLU A 71 1.57 18.06 8.25
N TYR A 72 2.51 17.23 7.81
CA TYR A 72 3.95 17.43 8.02
C TYR A 72 4.66 18.13 6.85
N VAL A 73 4.22 17.90 5.62
CA VAL A 73 4.91 18.35 4.39
C VAL A 73 4.27 19.60 3.79
N GLU A 74 2.93 19.69 3.83
CA GLU A 74 2.18 20.78 3.17
C GLU A 74 1.69 21.87 4.12
N ASN A 75 1.48 21.58 5.40
CA ASN A 75 0.86 22.53 6.33
C ASN A 75 1.80 23.68 6.75
N ASN A 76 1.24 24.87 6.93
CA ASN A 76 1.97 26.06 7.39
C ASN A 76 2.40 25.90 8.86
N GLY A 77 3.64 26.25 9.20
CA GLY A 77 4.20 26.07 10.55
C GLY A 77 4.81 24.69 10.83
N ASN A 78 5.01 23.87 9.79
CA ASN A 78 5.73 22.60 9.90
C ASN A 78 7.19 22.78 10.39
N GLU A 79 7.77 23.97 10.23
CA GLU A 79 9.12 24.31 10.70
C GLU A 79 9.32 24.05 12.19
N LEU A 80 8.29 24.30 13.03
CA LEU A 80 8.35 24.05 14.48
C LEU A 80 8.54 22.56 14.80
N LEU A 81 8.09 21.66 13.91
CA LEU A 81 8.26 20.22 14.06
C LEU A 81 9.70 19.77 13.74
N TYR A 82 10.42 20.54 12.92
CA TYR A 82 11.81 20.27 12.51
C TYR A 82 12.85 21.07 13.32
N MET A 83 12.47 22.20 13.92
CA MET A 83 13.37 23.10 14.66
C MET A 83 14.04 22.42 15.88
N PHE A 84 13.31 21.55 16.59
CA PHE A 84 13.84 20.91 17.81
C PHE A 84 14.60 19.59 17.56
N LYS A 85 14.59 19.05 16.33
CA LYS A 85 15.46 17.97 15.82
C LYS A 85 15.07 17.63 14.36
N PRO A 86 16.03 17.35 13.46
CA PRO A 86 15.72 16.73 12.18
C PRO A 86 15.08 15.36 12.44
N ARG A 87 13.76 15.27 12.27
CA ARG A 87 13.00 14.05 12.53
C ARG A 87 12.64 13.37 11.23
N THR A 88 13.11 12.14 11.06
CA THR A 88 12.67 11.27 9.97
C THR A 88 11.37 10.57 10.37
N LEU A 89 10.30 10.80 9.61
CA LEU A 89 8.98 10.19 9.85
C LEU A 89 8.90 8.74 9.31
N LEU A 90 9.96 8.24 8.68
CA LEU A 90 10.02 6.91 8.08
C LEU A 90 9.56 5.80 9.05
N ARG A 91 9.99 5.86 10.31
CA ARG A 91 9.61 4.85 11.31
C ARG A 91 8.11 4.85 11.58
N GLU A 92 7.48 6.01 11.63
CA GLU A 92 6.05 6.14 11.89
C GLU A 92 5.25 5.63 10.67
N TYR A 93 5.70 5.99 9.45
CA TYR A 93 5.11 5.51 8.20
C TYR A 93 5.26 3.99 8.00
N LEU A 94 6.41 3.42 8.37
CA LEU A 94 6.60 1.96 8.33
C LEU A 94 5.68 1.22 9.30
N ILE A 95 5.42 1.78 10.50
CA ILE A 95 4.48 1.15 11.45
C ILE A 95 3.05 1.21 10.90
N LEU A 96 2.65 2.32 10.27
CA LEU A 96 1.34 2.44 9.63
C LEU A 96 1.18 1.47 8.45
N PHE A 97 2.22 1.37 7.60
CA PHE A 97 2.26 0.39 6.53
C PHE A 97 2.14 -1.04 7.08
N ALA A 98 2.93 -1.38 8.11
CA ALA A 98 2.88 -2.70 8.75
C ALA A 98 1.51 -2.98 9.38
N LEU A 99 0.86 -1.98 9.99
CA LEU A 99 -0.49 -2.10 10.53
C LEU A 99 -1.50 -2.44 9.42
N TYR A 100 -1.42 -1.75 8.28
CA TYR A 100 -2.30 -2.06 7.15
C TYR A 100 -2.03 -3.46 6.58
N MET A 101 -0.76 -3.84 6.40
CA MET A 101 -0.40 -5.18 5.93
C MET A 101 -0.86 -6.27 6.90
N PHE A 102 -0.83 -6.02 8.21
CA PHE A 102 -1.38 -6.94 9.20
C PHE A 102 -2.90 -7.11 9.06
N LEU A 103 -3.64 -6.04 8.80
CA LEU A 103 -5.08 -6.12 8.53
C LEU A 103 -5.37 -6.90 7.24
N ALA A 104 -4.58 -6.65 6.18
CA ALA A 104 -4.64 -7.42 4.95
C ALA A 104 -4.36 -8.91 5.21
N LEU A 105 -3.34 -9.24 6.00
CA LEU A 105 -3.01 -10.62 6.37
C LEU A 105 -4.20 -11.34 7.00
N ILE A 106 -4.97 -10.69 7.88
CA ILE A 106 -6.17 -11.31 8.49
C ILE A 106 -7.19 -11.67 7.41
N VAL A 107 -7.44 -10.78 6.45
CA VAL A 107 -8.40 -11.04 5.36
C VAL A 107 -7.92 -12.18 4.45
N PHE A 108 -6.64 -12.16 4.06
CA PHE A 108 -6.04 -13.22 3.27
C PHE A 108 -6.02 -14.56 4.00
N PHE A 109 -5.82 -14.54 5.33
CA PHE A 109 -5.92 -15.73 6.17
C PHE A 109 -7.32 -16.33 6.16
N VAL A 110 -8.35 -15.50 6.33
CA VAL A 110 -9.74 -15.97 6.26
C VAL A 110 -10.07 -16.52 4.86
N LEU A 111 -9.63 -15.84 3.80
CA LEU A 111 -9.86 -16.31 2.42
C LEU A 111 -9.11 -17.61 2.11
N SER A 112 -7.99 -17.89 2.78
CA SER A 112 -7.22 -19.13 2.57
C SER A 112 -7.98 -20.40 2.95
N PHE A 113 -8.97 -20.31 3.84
CA PHE A 113 -9.86 -21.43 4.15
C PHE A 113 -10.80 -21.80 2.99
N VAL A 114 -11.09 -20.84 2.10
CA VAL A 114 -11.91 -21.06 0.90
C VAL A 114 -11.02 -21.36 -0.30
N PHE A 115 -9.92 -20.61 -0.45
CA PHE A 115 -8.98 -20.72 -1.56
C PHE A 115 -7.55 -20.91 -1.02
N PRO A 116 -7.03 -22.14 -0.92
CA PRO A 116 -5.75 -22.44 -0.26
C PRO A 116 -4.55 -21.62 -0.78
N SER A 117 -4.54 -21.29 -2.08
CA SER A 117 -3.46 -20.54 -2.72
C SER A 117 -3.40 -19.05 -2.36
N PHE A 118 -4.42 -18.49 -1.69
CA PHE A 118 -4.46 -17.05 -1.36
C PHE A 118 -3.33 -16.60 -0.44
N MET A 119 -2.78 -17.50 0.40
CA MET A 119 -1.63 -17.14 1.22
C MET A 119 -0.38 -16.79 0.41
N LEU A 120 -0.20 -17.43 -0.74
CA LEU A 120 0.90 -17.12 -1.64
C LEU A 120 0.65 -15.79 -2.37
N GLU A 121 -0.60 -15.50 -2.71
CA GLU A 121 -0.99 -14.19 -3.26
C GLU A 121 -0.74 -13.03 -2.30
N TYR A 122 -0.88 -13.26 -0.98
CA TYR A 122 -0.51 -12.26 0.01
C TYR A 122 0.96 -11.84 -0.10
N ILE A 123 1.88 -12.78 -0.40
CA ILE A 123 3.30 -12.48 -0.58
C ILE A 123 3.49 -11.55 -1.80
N ARG A 124 2.82 -11.86 -2.92
CA ARG A 124 2.83 -11.03 -4.14
C ARG A 124 2.35 -9.62 -3.83
N ILE A 125 1.20 -9.51 -3.16
CA ILE A 125 0.58 -8.22 -2.83
C ILE A 125 1.44 -7.44 -1.84
N PHE A 126 2.08 -8.10 -0.89
CA PHE A 126 3.04 -7.46 0.01
C PHE A 126 4.19 -6.80 -0.76
N CYS A 127 4.79 -7.50 -1.74
CA CYS A 127 5.84 -6.93 -2.58
C CYS A 127 5.36 -5.71 -3.38
N ILE A 128 4.16 -5.79 -3.96
CA ILE A 128 3.55 -4.67 -4.70
C ILE A 128 3.31 -3.48 -3.76
N CYS A 129 2.73 -3.71 -2.58
CA CYS A 129 2.47 -2.66 -1.60
C CYS A 129 3.77 -1.99 -1.11
N LEU A 130 4.85 -2.77 -0.93
CA LEU A 130 6.15 -2.22 -0.56
C LEU A 130 6.71 -1.30 -1.66
N MET A 131 6.55 -1.68 -2.93
CA MET A 131 6.93 -0.85 -4.06
C MET A 131 6.14 0.47 -4.09
N PHE A 132 4.82 0.40 -3.92
CA PHE A 132 3.94 1.58 -3.84
C PHE A 132 4.33 2.50 -2.68
N PHE A 133 4.63 1.92 -1.52
CA PHE A 133 5.11 2.67 -0.35
C PHE A 133 6.43 3.39 -0.65
N GLY A 134 7.40 2.70 -1.25
CA GLY A 134 8.67 3.29 -1.66
C GLY A 134 8.50 4.47 -2.63
N ILE A 135 7.70 4.27 -3.69
CA ILE A 135 7.41 5.32 -4.69
C ILE A 135 6.76 6.52 -4.02
N THR A 136 5.72 6.30 -3.22
CA THR A 136 4.98 7.35 -2.52
C THR A 136 5.91 8.16 -1.62
N TYR A 137 6.71 7.47 -0.81
CA TYR A 137 7.64 8.10 0.12
C TYR A 137 8.70 8.92 -0.63
N THR A 138 9.23 8.41 -1.73
CA THR A 138 10.20 9.14 -2.57
C THR A 138 9.60 10.39 -3.19
N VAL A 139 8.46 10.26 -3.87
CA VAL A 139 7.79 11.39 -4.54
C VAL A 139 7.41 12.46 -3.53
N LEU A 140 6.92 12.07 -2.35
CA LEU A 140 6.48 12.99 -1.31
C LEU A 140 7.62 13.94 -0.88
N TYR A 141 8.82 13.40 -0.64
CA TYR A 141 9.94 14.22 -0.17
C TYR A 141 10.69 14.94 -1.29
N ILE A 142 10.61 14.46 -2.53
CA ILE A 142 11.18 15.19 -3.68
C ILE A 142 10.28 16.37 -4.07
N THR A 143 8.97 16.14 -4.18
CA THR A 143 8.02 17.14 -4.70
C THR A 143 7.42 18.02 -3.61
N SER A 144 7.49 17.61 -2.34
CA SER A 144 6.76 18.23 -1.22
C SER A 144 5.25 18.28 -1.42
N SER A 145 4.68 17.42 -2.27
CA SER A 145 3.26 17.42 -2.57
C SER A 145 2.63 16.05 -2.38
N VAL A 146 1.66 16.00 -1.48
CA VAL A 146 0.81 14.84 -1.21
C VAL A 146 -0.07 14.54 -2.42
N THR A 147 -0.57 15.59 -3.08
CA THR A 147 -1.43 15.46 -4.26
C THR A 147 -0.69 14.77 -5.41
N LEU A 148 0.56 15.17 -5.69
CA LEU A 148 1.36 14.54 -6.74
C LEU A 148 1.69 13.07 -6.40
N SER A 149 2.06 12.78 -5.15
CA SER A 149 2.27 11.39 -4.71
C SER A 149 1.05 10.52 -4.92
N PHE A 150 -0.14 11.01 -4.57
CA PHE A 150 -1.37 10.25 -4.74
C PHE A 150 -1.73 10.05 -6.22
N MET A 151 -1.57 11.09 -7.05
CA MET A 151 -1.82 11.00 -8.49
C MET A 151 -0.92 9.98 -9.19
N ILE A 152 0.38 9.95 -8.85
CA ILE A 152 1.32 8.96 -9.41
C ILE A 152 0.90 7.54 -9.04
N VAL A 153 0.51 7.32 -7.78
CA VAL A 153 0.01 6.01 -7.31
C VAL A 153 -1.25 5.57 -8.07
N LEU A 154 -2.20 6.48 -8.27
CA LEU A 154 -3.43 6.20 -9.02
C LEU A 154 -3.15 5.89 -10.49
N VAL A 155 -2.37 6.73 -11.18
CA VAL A 155 -2.00 6.50 -12.59
C VAL A 155 -1.26 5.18 -12.73
N PHE A 156 -0.32 4.88 -11.83
CA PHE A 156 0.43 3.63 -11.89
C PHE A 156 -0.48 2.41 -11.68
N SER A 157 -1.47 2.49 -10.79
CA SER A 157 -2.48 1.43 -10.61
C SER A 157 -3.36 1.26 -11.86
N ILE A 158 -3.84 2.35 -12.46
CA ILE A 158 -4.67 2.31 -13.69
C ILE A 158 -3.88 1.71 -14.87
N VAL A 159 -2.61 2.09 -15.03
CA VAL A 159 -1.76 1.53 -16.08
C VAL A 159 -1.58 0.03 -15.88
N ASN A 160 -1.38 -0.44 -14.65
CA ASN A 160 -1.28 -1.86 -14.35
C ASN A 160 -2.59 -2.62 -14.62
N MET A 161 -3.74 -2.01 -14.34
CA MET A 161 -5.05 -2.60 -14.61
C MET A 161 -5.34 -2.71 -16.12
N THR A 162 -4.95 -1.71 -16.91
CA THR A 162 -5.24 -1.66 -18.36
C THR A 162 -4.23 -2.45 -19.19
N MET A 163 -2.96 -2.47 -18.80
CA MET A 163 -1.90 -3.23 -19.46
C MET A 163 -1.75 -4.62 -18.84
N TYR A 164 -2.85 -5.37 -18.76
CA TYR A 164 -2.78 -6.79 -18.38
C TYR A 164 -2.14 -7.57 -19.55
N GLY A 165 -1.04 -8.28 -19.27
CA GLY A 165 -0.33 -9.10 -20.25
C GLY A 165 -0.33 -10.57 -19.83
N GLU A 166 -0.12 -11.47 -20.79
CA GLU A 166 -0.06 -12.93 -20.55
C GLU A 166 1.07 -13.35 -19.60
N SER A 167 2.08 -12.50 -19.40
CA SER A 167 3.15 -12.69 -18.43
C SER A 167 3.28 -11.50 -17.47
N PRO A 168 3.07 -11.70 -16.15
CA PRO A 168 3.31 -10.65 -15.17
C PRO A 168 4.81 -10.33 -15.14
N ASN A 169 5.13 -9.04 -15.19
CA ASN A 169 6.49 -8.51 -15.10
C ASN A 169 6.68 -7.77 -13.76
N ALA A 170 7.93 -7.50 -13.41
CA ALA A 170 8.25 -6.76 -12.18
C ALA A 170 7.50 -5.41 -12.08
N VAL A 171 7.29 -4.71 -13.20
CA VAL A 171 6.59 -3.41 -13.24
C VAL A 171 5.09 -3.55 -13.51
N LEU A 172 4.72 -4.47 -14.43
CA LEU A 172 3.33 -4.79 -14.78
C LEU A 172 2.90 -6.05 -14.03
N TYR A 173 2.39 -5.86 -12.82
CA TYR A 173 2.22 -6.94 -11.85
C TYR A 173 0.84 -7.59 -11.86
N HIS A 174 -0.11 -7.00 -12.59
CA HIS A 174 -1.50 -7.43 -12.57
C HIS A 174 -1.64 -8.79 -13.26
N SER A 175 -2.22 -9.76 -12.56
CA SER A 175 -2.51 -11.11 -13.09
C SER A 175 -3.77 -11.68 -12.44
N THR A 176 -4.62 -12.29 -13.26
CA THR A 176 -5.82 -13.03 -12.81
C THR A 176 -5.54 -14.52 -12.62
N GLN A 177 -4.36 -14.99 -13.00
CA GLN A 177 -3.98 -16.39 -12.85
C GLN A 177 -3.48 -16.69 -11.42
N PRO A 178 -3.70 -17.93 -10.93
CA PRO A 178 -3.24 -18.34 -9.61
C PRO A 178 -1.72 -18.21 -9.44
N PHE A 179 -1.29 -18.12 -8.19
CA PHE A 179 0.11 -18.01 -7.86
C PHE A 179 0.93 -19.23 -8.31
N GLU A 180 1.80 -19.04 -9.31
CA GLU A 180 2.85 -20.01 -9.62
C GLU A 180 4.16 -19.68 -8.87
N PRO A 181 4.87 -20.70 -8.33
CA PRO A 181 6.15 -20.49 -7.64
C PRO A 181 7.24 -19.83 -8.50
N SER A 182 7.17 -19.98 -9.82
CA SER A 182 8.05 -19.33 -10.81
C SER A 182 8.01 -17.80 -10.71
N VAL A 183 6.85 -17.24 -10.34
CA VAL A 183 6.59 -15.79 -10.22
C VAL A 183 7.33 -15.14 -9.05
N ILE A 184 7.77 -15.93 -8.05
CA ILE A 184 8.56 -15.41 -6.92
C ILE A 184 9.86 -14.80 -7.44
N GLY A 185 10.58 -15.54 -8.28
CA GLY A 185 11.90 -15.15 -8.77
C GLY A 185 11.84 -14.01 -9.78
N THR A 186 10.83 -14.01 -10.65
CA THR A 186 10.76 -13.09 -11.79
C THR A 186 10.03 -11.78 -11.48
N VAL A 187 9.07 -11.80 -10.55
CA VAL A 187 8.22 -10.62 -10.26
C VAL A 187 8.38 -10.16 -8.82
N CYS A 188 8.21 -11.05 -7.84
CA CYS A 188 8.13 -10.65 -6.43
C CYS A 188 9.48 -10.13 -5.89
N ILE A 189 10.58 -10.82 -6.20
CA ILE A 189 11.93 -10.41 -5.76
C ILE A 189 12.33 -9.07 -6.39
N PRO A 190 12.23 -8.86 -7.72
CA PRO A 190 12.53 -7.56 -8.32
C PRO A 190 11.68 -6.42 -7.75
N GLN A 191 10.39 -6.63 -7.52
CA GLN A 191 9.51 -5.62 -6.91
C GLN A 191 9.94 -5.25 -5.50
N PHE A 192 10.28 -6.25 -4.69
CA PHE A 192 10.79 -6.02 -3.34
C PHE A 192 12.07 -5.18 -3.38
N ILE A 193 13.02 -5.52 -4.27
CA ILE A 193 14.27 -4.79 -4.44
C ILE A 193 13.99 -3.34 -4.86
N ILE A 194 13.14 -3.14 -5.87
CA ILE A 194 12.75 -1.80 -6.36
C ILE A 194 12.13 -0.99 -5.21
N GLY A 195 11.19 -1.57 -4.46
CA GLY A 195 10.56 -0.92 -3.31
C GLY A 195 11.58 -0.49 -2.25
N VAL A 196 12.53 -1.36 -1.89
CA VAL A 196 13.59 -1.03 -0.93
C VAL A 196 14.50 0.09 -1.45
N ILE A 197 14.88 0.04 -2.73
CA ILE A 197 15.69 1.10 -3.36
C ILE A 197 14.96 2.45 -3.25
N PHE A 198 13.68 2.51 -3.59
CA PHE A 198 12.90 3.73 -3.45
C PHE A 198 12.80 4.19 -1.99
N ILE A 199 12.61 3.29 -1.01
CA ILE A 199 12.62 3.68 0.41
C ILE A 199 13.97 4.32 0.80
N ILE A 200 15.09 3.77 0.33
CA ILE A 200 16.44 4.31 0.59
C ILE A 200 16.59 5.70 -0.05
N VAL A 201 16.20 5.85 -1.32
CA VAL A 201 16.24 7.14 -2.03
C VAL A 201 15.37 8.18 -1.33
N GLY A 202 14.13 7.83 -0.97
CA GLY A 202 13.24 8.70 -0.21
C GLY A 202 13.79 9.04 1.18
N TYR A 203 14.55 8.14 1.81
CA TYR A 203 15.18 8.42 3.11
C TYR A 203 16.31 9.44 2.99
N ILE A 204 17.12 9.33 1.94
CA ILE A 204 18.16 10.31 1.62
C ILE A 204 17.52 11.67 1.31
N ALA A 205 16.42 11.70 0.54
CA ALA A 205 15.67 12.91 0.25
C ALA A 205 15.10 13.55 1.52
N ASN A 206 14.49 12.75 2.41
CA ASN A 206 13.95 13.22 3.69
C ASN A 206 15.04 13.83 4.59
N LYS A 207 16.25 13.22 4.65
CA LYS A 207 17.37 13.80 5.41
C LYS A 207 17.83 15.16 4.91
N ARG A 208 17.75 15.38 3.60
CA ARG A 208 18.09 16.66 2.96
C ARG A 208 16.93 17.65 2.96
N TYR A 209 15.75 17.21 3.41
CA TYR A 209 14.55 18.02 3.44
C TYR A 209 14.63 19.07 4.53
N ILE A 210 14.95 20.30 4.13
CA ILE A 210 14.95 21.47 4.99
C ILE A 210 14.04 22.48 4.32
N LYS A 211 12.79 22.54 4.78
CA LYS A 211 11.84 23.57 4.34
C LYS A 211 11.94 24.73 5.34
N TYR A 212 12.67 25.77 4.96
CA TYR A 212 12.54 27.11 5.52
C TYR A 212 11.63 27.88 4.55
N ARG A 213 10.42 28.25 4.96
CA ARG A 213 9.53 29.08 4.17
C ARG A 213 8.80 30.11 5.01
#